data_AF-X1T7X1-F1
#
_entry.id   AF-X1T7X1-F1
#
_cell.length_a   1.000
_cell.length_b   1.000
_cell.length_c   1.000
_cell.angle_alpha   90.00
_cell.angle_beta   90.00
_cell.angle_gamma   90.00
#
_symmetry.space_group_name_H-M   'P 1'
#
loop_
_entity.id
_entity.type
_entity.pdbx_description
1 polymer ?
#
loop_
_entity_poly.entity_id
_entity_poly.type
_entity_poly.pdbx_seq_one_letter_code
_entity_poly.pdbx_strand_id
1 'polypeptide(L)'
;MPEHSIHVKTVEDHPLDVIPTMDEPHIPAEIARDTEVDSKISDHAGIPGAHHAKYTDAEAQATVKANVEVGDLKAPTKALDMASQKITSLPTPTAGSEPATKEFVESLVQGLDWQQSVLGELAEPPVSPAAGDRYLVIATATGDWAGEENNIAEWDGAVWVFTSPNEGFAAWIEDTNVLKVWNGTAWVLFGSTTD
;
A
#
# COMPACT_ATOMS: atom_id res chain seq x y z
N MET A 1 -80.32 69.59 45.61
CA MET A 1 -79.81 68.56 44.68
C MET A 1 -79.34 67.40 45.55
N PRO A 2 -79.88 66.17 45.44
CA PRO A 2 -79.34 65.05 46.18
C PRO A 2 -78.12 64.48 45.45
N GLU A 3 -77.13 64.09 46.25
CA GLU A 3 -75.78 63.70 45.84
C GLU A 3 -75.75 62.38 45.07
N HIS A 4 -74.90 62.31 44.04
CA HIS A 4 -74.56 61.06 43.36
C HIS A 4 -73.33 60.45 44.04
N SER A 5 -73.52 59.32 44.72
CA SER A 5 -72.42 58.55 45.29
C SER A 5 -71.81 57.62 44.23
N ILE A 6 -70.48 57.54 44.18
CA ILE A 6 -69.73 56.62 43.30
C ILE A 6 -69.77 55.23 43.92
N HIS A 7 -70.29 54.24 43.17
CA HIS A 7 -70.25 52.84 43.59
C HIS A 7 -68.88 52.26 43.22
N VAL A 8 -68.05 51.98 44.23
CA VAL A 8 -66.78 51.27 44.05
C VAL A 8 -67.09 49.78 44.03
N LYS A 9 -66.92 49.16 42.86
CA LYS A 9 -67.15 47.72 42.73
C LYS A 9 -66.14 46.94 43.57
N THR A 10 -66.61 46.08 44.46
CA THR A 10 -65.76 45.26 45.33
C THR A 10 -65.59 43.85 44.75
N VAL A 11 -64.73 43.04 45.37
CA VAL A 11 -64.53 41.63 45.01
C VAL A 11 -65.84 40.81 45.16
N GLU A 12 -66.82 41.31 45.91
CA GLU A 12 -68.15 40.71 46.01
C GLU A 12 -68.99 40.92 44.73
N ASP A 13 -68.74 41.98 43.96
CA ASP A 13 -69.37 42.20 42.67
C ASP A 13 -68.77 41.33 41.54
N HIS A 14 -67.56 40.80 41.76
CA HIS A 14 -66.80 39.99 40.81
C HIS A 14 -66.00 38.89 41.56
N PRO A 15 -66.66 37.81 42.01
CA PRO A 15 -66.00 36.75 42.78
C PRO A 15 -64.84 36.14 41.99
N LEU A 16 -63.71 35.92 42.67
CA LEU A 16 -62.45 35.41 42.10
C LEU A 16 -62.54 33.96 41.60
N ASP A 17 -63.67 33.29 41.84
CA ASP A 17 -63.96 31.92 41.40
C ASP A 17 -64.07 31.79 39.86
N VAL A 18 -64.02 32.91 39.14
CA VAL A 18 -64.12 32.98 37.67
C VAL A 18 -62.77 33.25 37.00
N ILE A 19 -61.64 33.00 37.67
CA ILE A 19 -60.39 32.72 36.94
C ILE A 19 -60.27 31.20 36.90
N PRO A 20 -60.68 30.53 35.80
CA PRO A 20 -60.46 29.10 35.68
C PRO A 20 -58.96 28.86 35.84
N THR A 21 -58.59 28.08 36.85
CA THR A 21 -57.28 27.44 36.87
C THR A 21 -57.17 26.69 35.55
N MET A 22 -56.08 26.88 34.80
CA MET A 22 -55.81 26.14 33.55
C MET A 22 -55.43 24.69 33.88
N ASP A 23 -56.25 24.03 34.68
CA ASP A 23 -56.18 22.61 34.94
C ASP A 23 -56.75 21.92 33.69
N GLU A 24 -56.19 20.76 33.32
CA GLU A 24 -56.52 19.96 32.13
C GLU A 24 -57.98 20.00 31.63
N PRO A 25 -59.03 19.93 32.47
CA PRO A 25 -60.41 20.02 32.00
C PRO A 25 -60.82 21.36 31.35
N HIS A 26 -60.08 22.45 31.55
CA HIS A 26 -60.36 23.77 30.97
C HIS A 26 -59.52 24.09 29.73
N ILE A 27 -58.58 23.21 29.36
CA ILE A 27 -57.86 23.30 28.09
C ILE A 27 -58.81 22.72 27.02
N PRO A 28 -59.30 23.52 26.04
CA PRO A 28 -60.13 22.98 24.97
C PRO A 28 -59.41 21.80 24.31
N ALA A 29 -60.14 20.75 23.92
CA ALA A 29 -59.54 19.57 23.27
C ALA A 29 -58.69 19.92 22.03
N GLU A 30 -58.93 21.09 21.43
CA GLU A 30 -58.16 21.67 20.33
C GLU A 30 -56.76 22.17 20.72
N ILE A 31 -56.50 22.45 22.01
CA ILE A 31 -55.19 22.77 22.62
C ILE A 31 -54.63 21.56 23.38
N ALA A 32 -55.30 20.39 23.37
CA ALA A 32 -54.72 19.15 23.86
C ALA A 32 -53.61 18.73 22.89
N ARG A 33 -52.42 19.32 23.07
CA ARG A 33 -51.24 19.14 22.23
C ARG A 33 -50.94 17.67 21.98
N ASP A 34 -51.28 16.79 22.92
CA ASP A 34 -51.04 15.36 22.81
C ASP A 34 -51.85 14.71 21.69
N THR A 35 -53.12 15.05 21.52
CA THR A 35 -53.97 14.54 20.42
C THR A 35 -53.46 15.05 19.06
N GLU A 36 -53.08 16.32 18.98
CA GLU A 36 -52.54 16.92 17.75
C GLU A 36 -51.16 16.33 17.42
N VAL A 37 -50.31 16.11 18.42
CA VAL A 37 -48.99 15.49 18.30
C VAL A 37 -49.13 14.03 17.87
N ASP A 38 -50.03 13.26 18.48
CA ASP A 38 -50.30 11.86 18.12
C ASP A 38 -50.83 11.75 16.70
N SER A 39 -51.75 12.65 16.30
CA SER A 39 -52.23 12.75 14.93
C SER A 39 -51.09 13.05 13.96
N LYS A 40 -50.26 14.05 14.26
CA LYS A 40 -49.11 14.42 13.41
C LYS A 40 -48.07 13.31 13.32
N ILE A 41 -47.84 12.55 14.39
CA ILE A 41 -46.95 11.38 14.39
C ILE A 41 -47.52 10.28 13.51
N SER A 42 -48.81 10.00 13.64
CA SER A 42 -49.51 8.99 12.84
C SER A 42 -49.53 9.36 11.36
N ASP A 43 -49.81 10.63 11.05
CA ASP A 43 -49.80 11.16 9.69
C ASP A 43 -48.40 11.06 9.09
N HIS A 44 -47.37 11.45 9.84
CA HIS A 44 -45.98 11.36 9.40
C HIS A 44 -45.54 9.91 9.14
N ALA A 45 -45.86 8.98 10.05
CA ALA A 45 -45.56 7.56 9.91
C ALA A 45 -46.22 6.93 8.67
N GLY A 46 -47.35 7.48 8.21
CA GLY A 46 -48.06 7.05 7.01
C GLY A 46 -47.53 7.61 5.70
N ILE A 47 -46.62 8.59 5.71
CA ILE A 47 -46.08 9.22 4.49
C ILE A 47 -44.87 8.40 3.97
N PRO A 48 -44.99 7.66 2.85
CA PRO A 48 -43.94 6.74 2.41
C PRO A 48 -42.60 7.39 2.01
N GLY A 49 -42.61 8.70 1.73
CA GLY A 49 -41.42 9.50 1.41
C GLY A 49 -40.89 10.36 2.56
N ALA A 50 -41.59 10.39 3.71
CA ALA A 50 -41.14 11.14 4.89
C ALA A 50 -40.03 10.41 5.66
N HIS A 51 -39.93 9.10 5.46
CA HIS A 51 -38.85 8.27 5.93
C HIS A 51 -38.03 7.84 4.72
N HIS A 52 -36.75 8.21 4.68
CA HIS A 52 -35.84 7.50 3.80
C HIS A 52 -35.90 6.02 4.17
N ALA A 53 -36.08 5.14 3.18
CA ALA A 53 -35.78 3.73 3.37
C ALA A 53 -34.36 3.66 3.92
N LYS A 54 -34.18 3.14 5.14
CA LYS A 54 -32.85 2.80 5.60
C LYS A 54 -32.32 1.83 4.55
N TYR A 55 -31.19 2.14 3.93
CA TYR A 55 -30.51 1.20 3.07
C TYR A 55 -30.46 -0.12 3.81
N THR A 56 -31.01 -1.16 3.20
CA THR A 56 -30.89 -2.49 3.74
C THR A 56 -29.40 -2.85 3.77
N ASP A 57 -28.98 -3.67 4.74
CA ASP A 57 -27.58 -4.12 4.79
C ASP A 57 -27.16 -4.78 3.46
N ALA A 58 -28.11 -5.36 2.72
CA ALA A 58 -27.91 -5.92 1.40
C ALA A 58 -27.60 -4.86 0.33
N GLU A 59 -28.34 -3.75 0.29
CA GLU A 59 -28.08 -2.64 -0.64
C GLU A 59 -26.73 -1.98 -0.34
N ALA A 60 -26.44 -1.75 0.95
CA ALA A 60 -25.16 -1.22 1.38
C ALA A 60 -23.99 -2.15 1.01
N GLN A 61 -24.14 -3.46 1.24
CA GLN A 61 -23.12 -4.45 0.85
C GLN A 61 -22.94 -4.56 -0.66
N ALA A 62 -24.01 -4.43 -1.45
CA ALA A 62 -23.93 -4.47 -2.90
C ALA A 62 -23.12 -3.28 -3.44
N THR A 63 -23.36 -2.08 -2.91
CA THR A 63 -22.59 -0.88 -3.27
C THR A 63 -21.12 -0.99 -2.84
N VAL A 64 -20.84 -1.50 -1.64
CA VAL A 64 -19.47 -1.66 -1.12
C VAL A 64 -18.68 -2.70 -1.93
N LYS A 65 -19.27 -3.87 -2.23
CA LYS A 65 -18.58 -4.94 -2.98
C LYS A 65 -18.24 -4.55 -4.41
N ALA A 66 -19.05 -3.70 -5.03
CA ALA A 66 -18.85 -3.27 -6.42
C ALA A 66 -17.77 -2.19 -6.55
N ASN A 67 -17.57 -1.37 -5.52
CA ASN A 67 -16.83 -0.11 -5.64
C ASN A 67 -15.60 0.01 -4.75
N VAL A 68 -15.34 -0.94 -3.82
CA VAL A 68 -14.16 -0.85 -2.98
C VAL A 68 -12.93 -1.33 -3.74
N GLU A 69 -12.04 -0.38 -4.05
CA GLU A 69 -10.71 -0.68 -4.56
C GLU A 69 -9.75 -1.04 -3.42
N VAL A 70 -8.72 -1.84 -3.71
CA VAL A 70 -7.69 -2.19 -2.71
C VAL A 70 -6.97 -0.95 -2.18
N GLY A 71 -6.80 0.08 -3.02
CA GLY A 71 -6.19 1.36 -2.66
C GLY A 71 -7.02 2.22 -1.70
N ASP A 72 -8.35 2.04 -1.67
CA ASP A 72 -9.26 2.78 -0.79
C ASP A 72 -9.35 2.17 0.62
N LEU A 73 -8.78 0.97 0.80
CA LEU A 73 -8.72 0.33 2.10
C LEU A 73 -7.78 1.10 3.02
N LYS A 74 -8.09 1.10 4.33
CA LYS A 74 -7.18 1.62 5.35
C LYS A 74 -5.80 0.97 5.17
N ALA A 75 -4.75 1.78 5.21
CA ALA A 75 -3.36 1.32 5.13
C ALA A 75 -3.14 0.04 5.95
N PRO A 76 -2.65 -1.06 5.32
CA PRO A 76 -2.42 -2.31 6.02
C PRO A 76 -1.43 -2.11 7.16
N THR A 77 -1.83 -2.54 8.36
CA THR A 77 -0.95 -2.55 9.56
C THR A 77 -0.49 -3.97 9.91
N LYS A 78 -0.92 -4.96 9.11
CA LYS A 78 -0.61 -6.38 9.22
C LYS A 78 -0.38 -6.94 7.81
N ALA A 79 0.32 -8.06 7.71
CA ALA A 79 0.50 -8.77 6.44
C ALA A 79 -0.85 -9.14 5.80
N LEU A 80 -0.93 -9.03 4.48
CA LEU A 80 -2.10 -9.40 3.70
C LEU A 80 -1.99 -10.87 3.29
N ASP A 81 -2.80 -11.75 3.88
CA ASP A 81 -2.93 -13.14 3.43
C ASP A 81 -3.75 -13.20 2.13
N MET A 82 -3.21 -13.85 1.10
CA MET A 82 -3.86 -14.00 -0.20
C MET A 82 -4.68 -15.28 -0.35
N ALA A 83 -4.78 -16.13 0.67
CA ALA A 83 -5.58 -17.37 0.64
C ALA A 83 -5.31 -18.21 -0.63
N SER A 84 -4.03 -18.33 -1.00
CA SER A 84 -3.54 -19.02 -2.21
C SER A 84 -4.04 -18.44 -3.56
N GLN A 85 -4.61 -17.24 -3.57
CA GLN A 85 -4.94 -16.53 -4.80
C GLN A 85 -3.68 -15.99 -5.50
N LYS A 86 -3.72 -15.93 -6.82
CA LYS A 86 -2.64 -15.37 -7.65
C LYS A 86 -2.79 -13.86 -7.75
N ILE A 87 -1.65 -13.16 -7.80
CA ILE A 87 -1.58 -11.77 -8.25
C ILE A 87 -1.22 -11.83 -9.75
N THR A 88 -2.10 -11.33 -10.61
CA THR A 88 -1.97 -11.41 -12.08
C THR A 88 -1.79 -10.03 -12.70
N SER A 89 -1.31 -9.97 -13.95
CA SER A 89 -1.15 -8.73 -14.72
C SER A 89 -0.19 -7.70 -14.11
N LEU A 90 0.85 -8.19 -13.40
CA LEU A 90 1.94 -7.34 -12.94
C LEU A 90 2.84 -6.92 -14.14
N PRO A 91 3.24 -5.64 -14.25
CA PRO A 91 4.18 -5.20 -15.27
C PRO A 91 5.60 -5.70 -14.99
N THR A 92 6.50 -5.55 -15.97
CA THR A 92 7.94 -5.74 -15.77
C THR A 92 8.44 -4.72 -14.73
N PRO A 93 9.16 -5.15 -13.68
CA PRO A 93 9.73 -4.23 -12.69
C PRO A 93 10.75 -3.27 -13.31
N THR A 94 10.69 -2.02 -12.88
CA THR A 94 11.59 -0.91 -13.21
C THR A 94 12.27 -0.31 -11.98
N ALA A 95 11.76 -0.60 -10.77
CA ALA A 95 12.33 -0.13 -9.51
C ALA A 95 12.36 -1.23 -8.44
N GLY A 96 13.30 -1.15 -7.49
CA GLY A 96 13.48 -2.14 -6.43
C GLY A 96 12.32 -2.26 -5.42
N SER A 97 11.37 -1.34 -5.44
CA SER A 97 10.17 -1.38 -4.60
C SER A 97 8.97 -2.07 -5.27
N GLU A 98 9.10 -2.49 -6.53
CA GLU A 98 8.02 -3.10 -7.29
C GLU A 98 8.01 -4.62 -7.12
N PRO A 99 6.83 -5.26 -7.19
CA PRO A 99 6.74 -6.72 -7.14
C PRO A 99 7.37 -7.34 -8.40
N ALA A 100 8.33 -8.25 -8.20
CA ALA A 100 8.94 -8.98 -9.31
C ALA A 100 8.09 -10.17 -9.75
N THR A 101 7.88 -10.31 -11.06
CA THR A 101 7.28 -11.53 -11.62
C THR A 101 8.31 -12.66 -11.61
N LYS A 102 7.82 -13.90 -11.51
CA LYS A 102 8.69 -15.09 -11.61
C LYS A 102 9.47 -15.11 -12.92
N GLU A 103 8.80 -14.81 -14.03
CA GLU A 103 9.41 -14.74 -15.37
C GLU A 103 10.54 -13.72 -15.44
N PHE A 104 10.35 -12.54 -14.84
CA PHE A 104 11.41 -11.53 -14.78
C PHE A 104 12.64 -12.05 -14.05
N VAL A 105 12.47 -12.67 -12.88
CA VAL A 105 13.59 -13.24 -12.11
C VAL A 105 14.25 -14.39 -12.86
N GLU A 106 13.47 -15.28 -13.48
CA GLU A 106 14.00 -16.40 -14.28
C GLU A 106 14.77 -15.90 -15.51
N SER A 107 14.32 -14.81 -16.14
CA SER A 107 15.01 -14.17 -17.26
C SER A 107 16.40 -13.66 -16.87
N LEU A 108 16.52 -13.02 -15.69
CA LEU A 108 17.82 -12.50 -15.22
C LEU A 108 18.87 -13.60 -15.00
N VAL A 109 18.45 -14.81 -14.65
CA VAL A 109 19.37 -15.93 -14.37
C VAL A 109 19.50 -16.92 -15.53
N GLN A 110 18.75 -16.70 -16.61
CA GLN A 110 18.82 -17.55 -17.79
C GLN A 110 20.08 -17.23 -18.60
N GLY A 111 20.77 -18.26 -19.08
CA GLY A 111 21.97 -18.09 -19.90
C GLY A 111 23.24 -17.75 -19.14
N LEU A 112 23.21 -17.71 -17.80
CA LEU A 112 24.42 -17.56 -17.00
C LEU A 112 25.31 -18.80 -17.09
N ASP A 113 26.57 -18.60 -17.48
CA ASP A 113 27.64 -19.59 -17.48
C ASP A 113 28.47 -19.40 -16.21
N TRP A 114 28.05 -20.09 -15.15
CA TRP A 114 28.63 -19.98 -13.81
C TRP A 114 30.05 -20.52 -13.75
N GLN A 115 30.97 -19.66 -13.34
CA GLN A 115 32.36 -20.00 -13.07
C GLN A 115 32.61 -20.20 -11.59
N GLN A 116 33.73 -20.84 -11.26
CA GLN A 116 34.26 -20.79 -9.90
C GLN A 116 34.46 -19.32 -9.48
N SER A 117 34.50 -19.05 -8.17
CA SER A 117 34.80 -17.71 -7.68
C SER A 117 36.23 -17.29 -8.07
N VAL A 118 36.45 -15.99 -8.03
CA VAL A 118 37.77 -15.38 -8.10
C VAL A 118 38.03 -14.64 -6.80
N LEU A 119 39.28 -14.65 -6.34
CA LEU A 119 39.70 -14.02 -5.10
C LEU A 119 39.54 -12.50 -5.15
N GLY A 120 39.73 -11.91 -6.33
CA GLY A 120 39.59 -10.48 -6.53
C GLY A 120 39.83 -10.04 -7.98
N GLU A 121 39.88 -8.73 -8.16
CA GLU A 121 40.10 -8.08 -9.45
C GLU A 121 41.43 -7.32 -9.42
N LEU A 122 42.37 -7.69 -10.28
CA LEU A 122 43.75 -7.20 -10.22
C LEU A 122 44.31 -6.91 -11.62
N ALA A 123 45.16 -5.89 -11.72
CA ALA A 123 45.88 -5.56 -12.96
C ALA A 123 47.25 -6.25 -13.04
N GLU A 124 47.78 -6.72 -11.92
CA GLU A 124 49.09 -7.34 -11.84
C GLU A 124 48.99 -8.68 -11.11
N PRO A 125 49.71 -9.73 -11.57
CA PRO A 125 49.72 -11.01 -10.88
C PRO A 125 50.28 -10.86 -9.45
N PRO A 126 49.69 -11.55 -8.45
CA PRO A 126 50.31 -11.69 -7.14
C PRO A 126 51.74 -12.25 -7.25
N VAL A 127 52.65 -11.79 -6.41
CA VAL A 127 54.06 -12.24 -6.40
C VAL A 127 54.21 -13.70 -5.97
N SER A 128 53.25 -14.25 -5.24
CA SER A 128 53.29 -15.63 -4.72
C SER A 128 51.90 -16.26 -4.73
N PRO A 129 51.37 -16.60 -5.91
CA PRO A 129 50.07 -17.27 -6.02
C PRO A 129 50.15 -18.72 -5.55
N ALA A 130 49.08 -19.21 -4.93
CA ALA A 130 48.88 -20.63 -4.64
C ALA A 130 48.19 -21.31 -5.84
N ALA A 131 48.42 -22.62 -6.00
CA ALA A 131 47.77 -23.39 -7.06
C ALA A 131 46.24 -23.35 -6.87
N GLY A 132 45.51 -23.02 -7.93
CA GLY A 132 44.07 -22.80 -7.92
C GLY A 132 43.64 -21.38 -7.55
N ASP A 133 44.56 -20.45 -7.30
CA ASP A 133 44.21 -19.04 -7.14
C ASP A 133 43.67 -18.48 -8.46
N ARG A 134 42.51 -17.79 -8.39
CA ARG A 134 41.82 -17.24 -9.55
C ARG A 134 41.58 -15.75 -9.37
N TYR A 135 41.80 -14.98 -10.42
CA TYR A 135 41.62 -13.53 -10.43
C TYR A 135 40.94 -13.08 -11.72
N LEU A 136 40.13 -12.04 -11.63
CA LEU A 136 39.70 -11.32 -12.83
C LEU A 136 40.77 -10.29 -13.20
N VAL A 137 41.33 -10.41 -14.40
CA VAL A 137 42.34 -9.46 -14.91
C VAL A 137 41.64 -8.18 -15.36
N ILE A 138 41.93 -7.06 -14.69
CA ILE A 138 41.35 -5.75 -15.03
C ILE A 138 42.28 -4.89 -15.87
N ALA A 139 41.71 -3.82 -16.43
CA ALA A 139 42.40 -2.95 -17.36
C ALA A 139 43.67 -2.31 -16.79
N THR A 140 44.59 -2.07 -17.74
CA THR A 140 46.02 -1.78 -17.61
C THR A 140 46.83 -2.95 -17.05
N ALA A 141 46.60 -4.15 -17.57
CA ALA A 141 47.26 -5.35 -17.06
C ALA A 141 48.77 -5.33 -17.33
N THR A 142 49.58 -5.80 -16.37
CA THR A 142 51.05 -5.78 -16.47
C THR A 142 51.66 -7.14 -16.11
N GLY A 143 52.98 -7.25 -16.26
CA GLY A 143 53.72 -8.49 -15.98
C GLY A 143 53.25 -9.64 -16.86
N ASP A 144 53.08 -10.82 -16.27
CA ASP A 144 52.61 -12.02 -16.97
C ASP A 144 51.17 -11.91 -17.46
N TRP A 145 50.41 -10.90 -17.01
CA TRP A 145 49.02 -10.65 -17.40
C TRP A 145 48.87 -9.59 -18.50
N ALA A 146 49.97 -9.02 -18.99
CA ALA A 146 49.92 -7.99 -20.03
C ALA A 146 49.25 -8.51 -21.32
N GLY A 147 48.14 -7.87 -21.73
CA GLY A 147 47.34 -8.25 -22.89
C GLY A 147 46.21 -9.25 -22.60
N GLU A 148 46.04 -9.66 -21.34
CA GLU A 148 45.03 -10.63 -20.90
C GLU A 148 43.85 -9.95 -20.17
N GLU A 149 43.61 -8.66 -20.41
CA GLU A 149 42.50 -7.93 -19.82
C GLU A 149 41.14 -8.61 -20.07
N ASN A 150 40.31 -8.61 -19.03
CA ASN A 150 38.98 -9.24 -18.95
C ASN A 150 38.97 -10.77 -18.87
N ASN A 151 40.12 -11.44 -18.99
CA ASN A 151 40.19 -12.89 -18.80
C ASN A 151 40.17 -13.24 -17.30
N ILE A 152 39.69 -14.44 -16.99
CA ILE A 152 39.93 -15.05 -15.67
C ILE A 152 41.28 -15.74 -15.74
N ALA A 153 42.22 -15.30 -14.90
CA ALA A 153 43.53 -15.93 -14.74
C ALA A 153 43.48 -16.92 -13.58
N GLU A 154 43.94 -18.15 -13.81
CA GLU A 154 44.07 -19.20 -12.80
C GLU A 154 45.52 -19.66 -12.72
N TRP A 155 46.08 -19.76 -11.51
CA TRP A 155 47.43 -20.29 -11.33
C TRP A 155 47.39 -21.82 -11.25
N ASP A 156 48.00 -22.53 -12.21
CA ASP A 156 48.02 -24.00 -12.23
C ASP A 156 49.08 -24.63 -11.30
N GLY A 157 49.88 -23.78 -10.64
CA GLY A 157 51.03 -24.17 -9.82
C GLY A 157 52.39 -23.85 -10.47
N ALA A 158 52.42 -23.52 -11.77
CA ALA A 158 53.63 -23.19 -12.52
C ALA A 158 53.46 -22.00 -13.47
N VAL A 159 52.29 -21.85 -14.10
CA VAL A 159 51.97 -20.76 -15.04
C VAL A 159 50.55 -20.24 -14.82
N TRP A 160 50.29 -19.02 -15.28
CA TRP A 160 48.94 -18.49 -15.38
C TRP A 160 48.22 -19.07 -16.61
N VAL A 161 47.04 -19.64 -16.38
CA VAL A 161 46.13 -20.12 -17.42
C VAL A 161 44.98 -19.12 -17.52
N PHE A 162 44.76 -18.60 -18.73
CA PHE A 162 43.74 -17.58 -18.97
C PHE A 162 42.51 -18.19 -19.65
N THR A 163 41.34 -17.84 -19.14
CA THR A 163 40.05 -18.21 -19.73
C THR A 163 39.34 -16.96 -20.22
N SER A 164 39.14 -16.86 -21.54
CA SER A 164 38.40 -15.75 -22.14
C SER A 164 36.89 -15.90 -21.93
N PRO A 165 36.21 -14.83 -21.50
CA PRO A 165 34.78 -14.88 -21.22
C PRO A 165 33.94 -14.99 -22.49
N ASN A 166 32.87 -15.78 -22.42
CA ASN A 166 31.75 -15.75 -23.36
C ASN A 166 30.58 -14.95 -22.77
N GLU A 167 29.63 -14.48 -23.59
CA GLU A 167 28.46 -13.75 -23.07
C GLU A 167 27.67 -14.63 -22.09
N GLY A 168 27.40 -14.11 -20.89
CA GLY A 168 26.75 -14.84 -19.80
C GLY A 168 27.71 -15.39 -18.76
N PHE A 169 29.04 -15.33 -18.97
CA PHE A 169 30.02 -15.75 -17.96
C PHE A 169 29.80 -15.02 -16.64
N ALA A 170 29.64 -15.76 -15.53
CA ALA A 170 29.30 -15.20 -14.23
C ALA A 170 30.30 -15.66 -13.17
N ALA A 171 30.94 -14.70 -12.49
CA ALA A 171 31.95 -14.99 -11.45
C ALA A 171 31.70 -14.15 -10.20
N TRP A 172 31.69 -14.82 -9.05
CA TRP A 172 31.69 -14.16 -7.75
C TRP A 172 33.09 -13.63 -7.44
N ILE A 173 33.17 -12.34 -7.09
CA ILE A 173 34.40 -11.68 -6.70
C ILE A 173 34.45 -11.62 -5.17
N GLU A 174 35.35 -12.36 -4.55
CA GLU A 174 35.37 -12.56 -3.10
C GLU A 174 35.75 -11.30 -2.31
N ASP A 175 36.72 -10.52 -2.79
CA ASP A 175 37.21 -9.32 -2.12
C ASP A 175 36.13 -8.24 -1.92
N THR A 176 35.26 -8.09 -2.91
CA THR A 176 34.24 -7.04 -3.02
C THR A 176 32.85 -7.58 -2.74
N ASN A 177 32.69 -8.91 -2.64
CA ASN A 177 31.43 -9.59 -2.39
C ASN A 177 30.34 -9.20 -3.40
N VAL A 178 30.71 -9.22 -4.68
CA VAL A 178 29.78 -8.94 -5.78
C VAL A 178 29.82 -10.05 -6.82
N LEU A 179 28.68 -10.27 -7.46
CA LEU A 179 28.60 -11.09 -8.66
C LEU A 179 28.77 -10.18 -9.88
N LYS A 180 29.69 -10.53 -10.78
CA LYS A 180 29.78 -9.89 -12.09
C LYS A 180 29.45 -10.87 -13.21
N VAL A 181 28.89 -10.32 -14.29
CA VAL A 181 28.55 -11.06 -15.51
C VAL A 181 29.20 -10.37 -16.72
N TRP A 182 29.75 -11.17 -17.62
CA TRP A 182 30.24 -10.69 -18.91
C TRP A 182 29.07 -10.47 -19.88
N ASN A 183 28.85 -9.22 -20.31
CA ASN A 183 27.76 -8.86 -21.22
C ASN A 183 28.15 -8.97 -22.72
N GLY A 184 29.25 -9.66 -23.03
CA GLY A 184 29.84 -9.71 -24.37
C GLY A 184 30.90 -8.64 -24.63
N THR A 185 30.95 -7.57 -23.83
CA THR A 185 31.90 -6.46 -23.99
C THR A 185 32.61 -6.02 -22.71
N ALA A 186 31.97 -6.20 -21.55
CA ALA A 186 32.49 -5.79 -20.24
C ALA A 186 31.92 -6.68 -19.12
N TRP A 187 32.68 -6.79 -18.02
CA TRP A 187 32.19 -7.34 -16.76
C TRP A 187 31.33 -6.29 -16.04
N VAL A 188 30.04 -6.57 -15.91
CA VAL A 188 29.06 -5.69 -15.24
C VAL A 188 28.53 -6.33 -13.96
N LEU A 189 28.03 -5.54 -13.03
CA LEU A 189 27.40 -6.08 -11.81
C LEU A 189 26.12 -6.85 -12.17
N PHE A 190 25.94 -8.02 -11.58
CA PHE A 190 24.69 -8.75 -11.73
C PHE A 190 23.52 -7.94 -11.15
N GLY A 191 22.47 -7.78 -11.93
CA GLY A 191 21.28 -7.02 -11.51
C GLY A 191 21.47 -5.51 -11.46
N SER A 192 22.59 -4.95 -11.93
CA SER A 192 22.57 -3.54 -12.35
C SER A 192 21.62 -3.46 -13.53
N THR A 193 20.51 -2.74 -13.39
CA THR A 193 19.58 -2.47 -14.49
C THR A 193 20.39 -1.88 -15.64
N THR A 194 20.65 -2.68 -16.67
CA THR A 194 21.05 -2.16 -17.96
C THR A 194 19.82 -1.40 -18.46
N ASP A 195 19.90 -0.07 -18.44
CA ASP A 195 19.01 0.77 -19.24
C ASP A 195 19.09 0.37 -20.72
#